data_AF-K0YL01-F1
#
_entry.id   AF-K0YL01-F1
#
_cell.length_a   1.000
_cell.length_b   1.000
_cell.length_c   1.000
_cell.angle_alpha   90.00
_cell.angle_beta   90.00
_cell.angle_gamma   90.00
#
_symmetry.space_group_name_H-M   'P 1'
#
loop_
_entity.id
_entity.type
_entity.pdbx_description
1 polymer ?
#
loop_
_entity_poly.entity_id
_entity_poly.type
_entity_poly.pdbx_seq_one_letter_code
_entity_poly.pdbx_strand_id
1 'polypeptide(L)'
;MRNNPPREFFRSKRDVAIFVVAGLLCCILRNNGMIAVCTSLLLLAITLREYLKQIAPLCVAIAITSWLALGLTSSVAGAQPGHFSESIGVALQQIARTASESGHITAEQEEFIDQIIPYEKLPELYLPNSANPIKFDPEFNDEFLESHKMDFLVVWFEMGMQNPESFARAWCAQTEAFWNIDTATWYACEPGYPVDGEENYYQNKLDPYVEAESVSTATNLSISMFFPLFSMGSLAWITLFILLIKLLSKDFKSAACLTPFVTLWATYLVAAPASDFRYLLPLHVSLPLLLLILVSSSGVPMQTESNYTKAADS
;
A
#
# COMPACT_ATOMS: atom_id res chain seq x y z
N MET A 1 -27.79 -9.54 -31.33
CA MET A 1 -26.33 -9.56 -31.13
C MET A 1 -26.11 -9.44 -29.63
N ARG A 2 -25.54 -10.46 -28.95
CA ARG A 2 -25.27 -10.34 -27.51
C ARG A 2 -24.23 -9.24 -27.33
N ASN A 3 -24.55 -8.20 -26.56
CA ASN A 3 -23.57 -7.20 -26.10
C ASN A 3 -22.39 -7.97 -25.52
N ASN A 4 -21.21 -7.75 -26.07
CA ASN A 4 -19.97 -8.33 -25.58
C ASN A 4 -19.17 -7.15 -25.01
N PRO A 5 -19.31 -6.84 -23.72
CA PRO A 5 -18.80 -5.60 -23.14
C PRO A 5 -17.29 -5.41 -23.34
N PRO A 6 -16.44 -6.45 -23.17
CA PRO A 6 -15.02 -6.35 -23.53
C PRO A 6 -14.78 -5.91 -24.98
N ARG A 7 -15.52 -6.47 -25.95
CA ARG A 7 -15.39 -6.12 -27.36
C ARG A 7 -15.81 -4.68 -27.65
N GLU A 8 -16.84 -4.19 -26.95
CA GLU A 8 -17.29 -2.79 -27.05
C GLU A 8 -16.25 -1.83 -26.47
N PHE A 9 -15.67 -2.16 -25.31
CA PHE A 9 -14.57 -1.40 -24.71
C PHE A 9 -13.40 -1.24 -25.68
N PHE A 10 -12.88 -2.33 -26.26
CA PHE A 10 -11.74 -2.25 -27.19
C PHE A 10 -12.05 -1.52 -28.50
N ARG A 11 -13.33 -1.32 -28.85
CA ARG A 11 -13.74 -0.50 -29.99
C ARG A 11 -13.88 0.98 -29.65
N SER A 12 -14.10 1.30 -28.38
CA SER A 12 -14.24 2.65 -27.87
C SER A 12 -12.87 3.27 -27.63
N LYS A 13 -12.42 4.12 -28.58
CA LYS A 13 -11.16 4.87 -28.42
C LYS A 13 -11.15 5.72 -27.14
N ARG A 14 -12.31 6.26 -26.76
CA ARG A 14 -12.49 7.06 -25.54
C ARG A 14 -12.21 6.21 -24.29
N ASP A 15 -12.84 5.05 -24.17
CA ASP A 15 -12.72 4.24 -22.94
C ASP A 15 -11.33 3.63 -22.81
N VAL A 16 -10.73 3.21 -23.93
CA VAL A 16 -9.33 2.77 -23.96
C VAL A 16 -8.38 3.91 -23.56
N ALA A 17 -8.59 5.13 -24.07
CA ALA A 17 -7.78 6.29 -23.69
C ALA A 17 -7.93 6.64 -22.20
N ILE A 18 -9.15 6.63 -21.66
CA ILE A 18 -9.41 6.84 -20.23
C ILE A 18 -8.69 5.78 -19.40
N PHE A 19 -8.77 4.51 -19.79
CA PHE A 19 -8.09 3.41 -19.09
C PHE A 19 -6.57 3.59 -19.07
N VAL A 20 -5.97 3.90 -20.22
CA VAL A 20 -4.52 4.13 -20.32
C VAL A 20 -4.11 5.34 -19.49
N VAL A 21 -4.79 6.47 -19.61
CA VAL A 21 -4.49 7.69 -18.85
C VAL A 21 -4.65 7.45 -17.34
N ALA A 22 -5.72 6.78 -16.90
CA ALA A 22 -5.91 6.46 -15.50
C ALA A 22 -4.80 5.54 -14.96
N GLY A 23 -4.42 4.50 -15.71
CA GLY A 23 -3.31 3.62 -15.34
C GLY A 23 -1.98 4.38 -15.24
N LEU A 24 -1.69 5.27 -16.20
CA LEU A 24 -0.49 6.11 -16.18
C LEU A 24 -0.46 7.05 -14.97
N LEU A 25 -1.58 7.73 -14.69
CA LEU A 25 -1.69 8.61 -13.54
C LEU A 25 -1.50 7.84 -12.23
N CYS A 26 -2.03 6.62 -12.10
CA CYS A 26 -1.80 5.78 -10.94
C CYS A 26 -0.30 5.47 -10.76
N CYS A 27 0.40 5.08 -11.82
CA CYS A 27 1.84 4.77 -11.76
C CYS A 27 2.72 6.00 -11.47
N ILE A 28 2.34 7.18 -11.98
CA ILE A 28 3.13 8.41 -11.82
C ILE A 28 2.88 9.09 -10.47
N LEU A 29 1.63 9.12 -10.01
CA LEU A 29 1.24 9.84 -8.79
C LEU A 29 1.49 9.06 -7.49
N ARG A 30 1.72 7.75 -7.55
CA ARG A 30 2.02 6.93 -6.36
C ARG A 30 3.09 5.88 -6.65
N ASN A 31 4.06 5.76 -5.73
CA ASN A 31 5.17 4.82 -5.85
C ASN A 31 4.70 3.35 -5.94
N ASN A 32 3.71 2.95 -5.13
CA ASN A 32 3.10 1.61 -5.18
C ASN A 32 1.99 1.47 -6.24
N GLY A 33 1.66 2.55 -6.97
CA GLY A 33 0.64 2.55 -8.01
C GLY A 33 0.99 1.61 -9.17
N MET A 34 2.28 1.51 -9.51
CA MET A 34 2.75 0.57 -10.53
C MET A 34 2.46 -0.89 -10.16
N ILE A 35 2.64 -1.28 -8.90
CA ILE A 35 2.32 -2.63 -8.42
C ILE A 35 0.82 -2.89 -8.57
N ALA A 36 -0.02 -1.96 -8.11
CA ALA A 36 -1.47 -2.07 -8.21
C ALA A 36 -1.97 -2.20 -9.65
N VAL A 37 -1.41 -1.41 -10.57
CA VAL A 37 -1.73 -1.46 -12.00
C VAL A 37 -1.27 -2.78 -12.61
N CYS A 38 -0.02 -3.21 -12.38
CA CYS A 38 0.52 -4.47 -12.89
C CYS A 38 -0.29 -5.68 -12.43
N THR A 39 -0.64 -5.77 -11.14
CA THR A 39 -1.46 -6.86 -10.61
C THR A 39 -2.87 -6.86 -11.23
N SER A 40 -3.46 -5.66 -11.40
CA SER A 40 -4.77 -5.53 -12.07
C SER A 40 -4.72 -5.97 -13.53
N LEU A 41 -3.68 -5.58 -14.26
CA LEU A 41 -3.46 -5.97 -15.65
C LEU A 41 -3.21 -7.48 -15.79
N LEU A 42 -2.44 -8.07 -14.87
CA LEU A 42 -2.23 -9.52 -14.84
C LEU A 42 -3.55 -10.27 -14.63
N LEU A 43 -4.38 -9.81 -13.69
CA LEU A 43 -5.70 -10.39 -13.47
C LEU A 43 -6.60 -10.25 -14.70
N LEU A 44 -6.59 -9.09 -15.36
CA LEU A 44 -7.32 -8.88 -16.62
C LEU A 44 -6.81 -9.80 -17.74
N ALA A 45 -5.50 -9.99 -17.86
CA ALA A 45 -4.90 -10.90 -18.83
C ALA A 45 -5.33 -12.36 -18.61
N ILE A 46 -5.42 -12.80 -17.35
CA ILE A 46 -5.90 -14.14 -16.98
C ILE A 46 -7.40 -14.29 -17.26
N THR A 47 -8.21 -13.32 -16.82
CA THR A 47 -9.69 -13.38 -16.91
C THR A 47 -10.22 -13.14 -18.32
N LEU A 48 -9.56 -12.28 -19.10
CA LEU A 48 -9.90 -11.93 -20.47
C LEU A 48 -8.87 -12.49 -21.46
N ARG A 49 -8.44 -13.75 -21.24
CA ARG A 49 -7.39 -14.42 -22.05
C ARG A 49 -7.64 -14.39 -23.56
N GLU A 50 -8.91 -14.35 -23.98
CA GLU A 50 -9.30 -14.27 -25.38
C GLU A 50 -9.02 -12.89 -26.02
N TYR A 51 -8.79 -11.87 -25.20
CA TYR A 51 -8.45 -10.50 -25.59
C TYR A 51 -6.97 -10.14 -25.31
N LEU A 52 -6.10 -11.12 -25.05
CA LEU A 52 -4.67 -10.86 -24.75
C LEU A 52 -3.97 -10.03 -25.82
N LYS A 53 -4.30 -10.22 -27.10
CA LYS A 53 -3.71 -9.46 -28.21
C LYS A 53 -4.07 -7.97 -28.15
N GLN A 54 -5.20 -7.63 -27.53
CA GLN A 54 -5.66 -6.26 -27.32
C GLN A 54 -5.17 -5.69 -25.98
N ILE A 55 -5.06 -6.53 -24.94
CA ILE A 55 -4.62 -6.12 -23.59
C ILE A 55 -3.11 -5.91 -23.54
N ALA A 56 -2.31 -6.82 -24.10
CA ALA A 56 -0.85 -6.76 -24.08
C ALA A 56 -0.26 -5.42 -24.54
N PRO A 57 -0.68 -4.81 -25.67
CA PRO A 57 -0.14 -3.51 -26.07
C PRO A 57 -0.51 -2.39 -25.09
N LEU A 58 -1.67 -2.47 -24.41
CA LEU A 58 -2.03 -1.49 -23.38
C LEU A 58 -1.14 -1.64 -22.14
N CYS A 59 -0.85 -2.87 -21.72
CA CYS A 59 0.07 -3.14 -20.62
C CYS A 59 1.47 -2.60 -20.92
N VAL A 60 1.97 -2.89 -22.12
CA VAL A 60 3.30 -2.43 -22.58
C VAL A 60 3.32 -0.91 -22.68
N ALA A 61 2.27 -0.28 -23.23
CA ALA A 61 2.18 1.17 -23.30
C ALA A 61 2.19 1.82 -21.91
N ILE A 62 1.39 1.31 -20.97
CA ILE A 62 1.38 1.82 -19.59
C ILE A 62 2.76 1.66 -18.96
N ALA A 63 3.37 0.47 -19.04
CA ALA A 63 4.68 0.21 -18.44
C ALA A 63 5.79 1.10 -19.02
N ILE A 64 5.90 1.17 -20.35
CA ILE A 64 6.93 1.98 -21.03
C ILE A 64 6.71 3.46 -20.76
N THR A 65 5.49 3.96 -20.91
CA THR A 65 5.21 5.39 -20.71
C THR A 65 5.36 5.79 -19.25
N SER A 66 4.99 4.95 -18.28
CA SER A 66 5.27 5.21 -16.86
C SER A 66 6.77 5.23 -16.58
N TRP A 67 7.53 4.26 -17.09
CA TRP A 67 8.99 4.23 -16.93
C TRP A 67 9.68 5.45 -17.55
N LEU A 68 9.29 5.83 -18.77
CA LEU A 68 9.80 7.03 -19.44
C LEU A 68 9.39 8.30 -18.69
N ALA A 69 8.14 8.41 -18.25
CA ALA A 69 7.67 9.59 -17.52
C ALA A 69 8.42 9.76 -16.20
N LEU A 70 8.61 8.68 -15.44
CA LEU A 70 9.38 8.71 -14.19
C LEU A 70 10.86 9.05 -14.47
N GLY A 71 11.50 8.40 -15.44
CA GLY A 71 12.91 8.68 -15.78
C GLY A 71 13.14 10.11 -16.29
N LEU A 72 12.25 10.61 -17.15
CA LEU A 72 12.32 11.97 -17.68
C LEU A 72 12.06 13.01 -16.59
N THR A 73 11.04 12.80 -15.76
CA THR A 73 10.74 13.74 -14.67
C THR A 73 11.88 13.79 -13.65
N SER A 74 12.46 12.64 -13.28
CA SER A 74 13.63 12.60 -12.40
C SER A 74 14.83 13.31 -13.02
N SER A 75 15.12 13.07 -14.30
CA SER A 75 16.26 13.71 -14.99
C SER A 75 16.09 15.23 -15.13
N VAL A 76 14.91 15.71 -15.51
CA VAL A 76 14.64 17.14 -15.68
C VAL A 76 14.59 17.87 -14.34
N ALA A 77 14.05 17.22 -13.30
CA ALA A 77 13.98 17.79 -11.96
C ALA A 77 15.32 17.70 -11.21
N GLY A 78 16.33 17.00 -11.74
CA GLY A 78 17.55 16.68 -11.01
C GLY A 78 17.30 15.84 -9.76
N ALA A 79 16.19 15.09 -9.73
CA ALA A 79 15.79 14.30 -8.58
C ALA A 79 16.70 13.07 -8.46
N GLN A 80 17.22 12.85 -7.27
CA GLN A 80 17.99 11.64 -6.97
C GLN A 80 17.04 10.43 -6.87
N PRO A 81 17.49 9.22 -7.26
CA PRO A 81 16.76 8.00 -6.97
C PRO A 81 16.54 7.87 -5.46
N GLY A 82 15.37 7.36 -5.07
CA GLY A 82 15.13 7.04 -3.66
C GLY A 82 16.05 5.92 -3.19
N HIS A 83 16.55 6.03 -1.95
CA HIS A 83 17.38 5.02 -1.32
C HIS A 83 16.60 3.71 -1.10
N PHE A 84 17.30 2.58 -1.16
CA PHE A 84 16.75 1.24 -0.91
C PHE A 84 16.16 1.12 0.48
N SER A 85 16.73 1.84 1.46
CA SER A 85 16.23 2.01 2.83
C SER A 85 14.75 2.45 2.87
N GLU A 86 14.25 3.17 1.87
CA GLU A 86 12.84 3.56 1.75
C GLU A 86 11.89 2.37 1.46
N SER A 87 12.41 1.27 0.92
CA SER A 87 11.61 0.10 0.53
C SER A 87 11.69 -1.06 1.52
N ILE A 88 12.57 -0.97 2.52
CA ILE A 88 12.89 -2.07 3.46
C ILE A 88 12.59 -1.72 4.92
N GLY A 89 11.74 -0.71 5.18
CA GLY A 89 11.42 -0.27 6.54
C GLY A 89 10.99 -1.40 7.48
N VAL A 90 10.19 -2.36 6.98
CA VAL A 90 9.77 -3.56 7.73
C VAL A 90 10.95 -4.45 8.08
N ALA A 91 11.88 -4.68 7.15
CA ALA A 91 13.05 -5.50 7.39
C ALA A 91 13.98 -4.89 8.45
N LEU A 92 14.20 -3.57 8.37
CA LEU A 92 15.00 -2.84 9.36
C LEU A 92 14.38 -2.93 10.78
N GLN A 93 13.06 -2.82 10.89
CA GLN A 93 12.35 -2.97 12.17
C GLN A 93 12.42 -4.39 12.74
N GLN A 94 12.38 -5.41 11.88
CA GLN A 94 12.54 -6.80 12.29
C GLN A 94 13.93 -7.09 12.86
N ILE A 95 14.97 -6.56 12.21
CA ILE A 95 16.36 -6.64 12.68
C ILE A 95 16.51 -5.89 14.02
N ALA A 96 16.06 -4.64 14.09
CA ALA A 96 16.18 -3.82 15.29
C ALA A 96 15.42 -4.39 16.50
N ARG A 97 14.23 -4.97 16.28
CA ARG A 97 13.48 -5.68 17.34
C ARG A 97 14.27 -6.87 17.86
N THR A 98 14.86 -7.65 16.95
CA THR A 98 15.66 -8.84 17.32
C THR A 98 16.87 -8.44 18.15
N ALA A 99 17.58 -7.37 17.78
CA ALA A 99 18.67 -6.82 18.57
C ALA A 99 18.19 -6.34 19.96
N SER A 100 17.05 -5.64 20.02
CA SER A 100 16.45 -5.14 21.27
C SER A 100 16.06 -6.24 22.26
N GLU A 101 15.67 -7.41 21.76
CA GLU A 101 15.27 -8.56 22.56
C GLU A 101 16.44 -9.52 22.85
N SER A 102 17.66 -9.20 22.43
CA SER A 102 18.82 -10.10 22.48
C SER A 102 18.53 -11.47 21.83
N GLY A 103 17.88 -11.42 20.65
CA GLY A 103 17.60 -12.59 19.83
C GLY A 103 18.85 -13.29 19.30
N HIS A 104 18.67 -14.39 18.59
CA HIS A 104 19.78 -15.14 18.01
C HIS A 104 20.36 -14.43 16.79
N ILE A 105 21.56 -13.87 16.92
CA ILE A 105 22.29 -13.19 15.86
C ILE A 105 23.71 -13.76 15.85
N THR A 106 24.20 -14.17 14.68
CA THR A 106 25.57 -14.68 14.54
C THR A 106 26.56 -13.53 14.43
N ALA A 107 27.83 -13.79 14.74
CA ALA A 107 28.88 -12.78 14.62
C ALA A 107 29.00 -12.22 13.18
N GLU A 108 28.79 -13.06 12.17
CA GLU A 108 28.82 -12.66 10.75
C GLU A 108 27.63 -11.73 10.39
N GLN A 109 26.45 -12.01 10.95
CA GLN A 109 25.26 -11.16 10.75
C GLN A 109 25.43 -9.82 11.44
N GLU A 110 25.95 -9.82 12.67
CA GLU A 110 26.25 -8.61 13.43
C GLU A 110 27.29 -7.74 12.70
N GLU A 111 28.40 -8.34 12.24
CA GLU A 111 29.44 -7.64 11.47
C GLU A 111 28.88 -7.02 10.18
N PHE A 112 27.98 -7.72 9.49
CA PHE A 112 27.32 -7.17 8.29
C PHE A 112 26.38 -6.01 8.64
N ILE A 113 25.59 -6.14 9.71
CA ILE A 113 24.68 -5.09 10.17
C ILE A 113 25.47 -3.84 10.59
N ASP A 114 26.60 -4.01 11.27
CA ASP A 114 27.50 -2.93 11.68
C ASP A 114 28.01 -2.08 10.51
N GLN A 115 28.10 -2.65 9.30
CA GLN A 115 28.44 -1.88 8.09
C GLN A 115 27.31 -0.93 7.65
N ILE A 116 26.06 -1.23 8.04
CA ILE A 116 24.86 -0.44 7.72
C ILE A 116 24.56 0.55 8.84
N ILE A 117 24.58 0.11 10.10
CA ILE A 117 24.37 0.94 11.28
C ILE A 117 25.00 0.24 12.49
N PRO A 118 25.66 0.98 13.42
CA PRO A 118 26.22 0.36 14.61
C PRO A 118 25.18 -0.46 15.36
N TYR A 119 25.42 -1.77 15.46
CA TYR A 119 24.51 -2.76 15.99
C TYR A 119 24.09 -2.43 17.43
N GLU A 120 25.02 -1.93 18.23
CA GLU A 120 24.78 -1.50 19.62
C GLU A 120 23.74 -0.38 19.74
N LYS A 121 23.53 0.43 18.68
CA LYS A 121 22.49 1.48 18.66
C LYS A 121 21.09 0.96 18.37
N LEU A 122 20.96 -0.20 17.71
CA LEU A 122 19.66 -0.71 17.26
C LEU A 122 18.61 -0.81 18.38
N PRO A 123 18.94 -1.25 19.61
CA PRO A 123 18.00 -1.23 20.73
C PRO A 123 17.48 0.15 21.09
N GLU A 124 18.30 1.19 20.98
CA GLU A 124 17.94 2.57 21.30
C GLU A 124 17.11 3.22 20.19
N LEU A 125 17.39 2.85 18.93
CA LEU A 125 16.70 3.35 17.75
C LEU A 125 15.39 2.61 17.45
N TYR A 126 15.15 1.47 18.10
CA TYR A 126 13.95 0.68 17.87
C TYR A 126 12.69 1.42 18.35
N LEU A 127 11.87 1.84 17.38
CA LEU A 127 10.56 2.43 17.59
C LEU A 127 9.49 1.54 16.93
N PRO A 128 8.58 0.89 17.69
CA PRO A 128 7.73 -0.19 17.17
C PRO A 128 6.88 0.15 15.93
N ASN A 129 6.52 1.40 15.71
CA ASN A 129 5.63 1.83 14.63
C ASN A 129 6.35 2.52 13.45
N SER A 130 7.68 2.67 13.49
CA SER A 130 8.42 3.42 12.46
C SER A 130 9.89 3.05 12.37
N ALA A 131 10.37 2.82 11.14
CA ALA A 131 11.79 2.61 10.84
C ALA A 131 12.59 3.91 10.75
N ASN A 132 11.95 5.07 10.85
CA ASN A 132 12.59 6.37 10.64
C ASN A 132 13.78 6.65 11.57
N PRO A 133 13.73 6.33 12.88
CA PRO A 133 14.90 6.57 13.74
C PRO A 133 16.15 5.81 13.30
N ILE A 134 15.98 4.63 12.70
CA ILE A 134 17.09 3.83 12.14
C ILE A 134 17.58 4.46 10.83
N LYS A 135 16.65 4.73 9.90
CA LYS A 135 17.00 5.22 8.55
C LYS A 135 17.62 6.61 8.53
N PHE A 136 17.19 7.48 9.45
CA PHE A 136 17.65 8.86 9.52
C PHE A 136 18.72 9.06 10.61
N ASP A 137 19.27 7.97 11.18
CA ASP A 137 20.42 8.09 12.06
C ASP A 137 21.64 8.59 11.25
N PRO A 138 22.45 9.53 11.77
CA PRO A 138 23.62 10.04 11.06
C PRO A 138 24.68 8.99 10.72
N GLU A 139 24.69 7.85 11.42
CA GLU A 139 25.63 6.74 11.17
C GLU A 139 25.01 5.65 10.28
N PHE A 140 23.79 5.86 9.75
CA PHE A 140 23.19 4.96 8.77
C PHE A 140 23.92 5.09 7.41
N ASN A 141 24.48 3.98 6.95
CA ASN A 141 25.30 3.91 5.74
C ASN A 141 24.48 3.45 4.53
N ASP A 142 23.74 4.39 3.93
CA ASP A 142 22.97 4.14 2.71
C ASP A 142 23.86 3.68 1.53
N GLU A 143 25.11 4.13 1.44
CA GLU A 143 26.02 3.75 0.33
C GLU A 143 26.39 2.26 0.38
N PHE A 144 26.72 1.75 1.57
CA PHE A 144 27.00 0.33 1.75
C PHE A 144 25.76 -0.51 1.47
N LEU A 145 24.61 -0.12 2.01
CA LEU A 145 23.35 -0.81 1.79
C LEU A 145 22.94 -0.83 0.30
N GLU A 146 23.15 0.28 -0.42
CA GLU A 146 22.89 0.38 -1.86
C GLU A 146 23.74 -0.59 -2.69
N SER A 147 25.00 -0.81 -2.29
CA SER A 147 25.91 -1.73 -2.98
C SER A 147 25.71 -3.21 -2.61
N HIS A 148 25.07 -3.51 -1.48
CA HIS A 148 24.92 -4.87 -0.92
C HIS A 148 23.46 -5.29 -0.71
N LYS A 149 22.52 -4.83 -1.55
CA LYS A 149 21.08 -5.10 -1.40
C LYS A 149 20.74 -6.59 -1.30
N MET A 150 21.37 -7.41 -2.14
CA MET A 150 21.09 -8.85 -2.15
C MET A 150 21.64 -9.53 -0.90
N ASP A 151 22.84 -9.17 -0.46
CA ASP A 151 23.44 -9.71 0.76
C ASP A 151 22.60 -9.33 1.98
N PHE A 152 22.10 -8.09 2.05
CA PHE A 152 21.16 -7.65 3.08
C PHE A 152 19.90 -8.52 3.10
N LEU A 153 19.30 -8.81 1.94
CA LEU A 153 18.09 -9.66 1.88
C LEU A 153 18.37 -11.10 2.33
N VAL A 154 19.56 -11.64 2.06
CA VAL A 154 19.97 -12.96 2.55
C VAL A 154 20.11 -12.94 4.07
N VAL A 155 20.88 -11.99 4.62
CA VAL A 155 21.08 -11.83 6.07
C VAL A 155 19.76 -11.64 6.79
N TRP A 156 18.90 -10.74 6.29
CA TRP A 156 17.56 -10.51 6.82
C TRP A 156 16.70 -11.79 6.84
N PHE A 157 16.71 -12.57 5.76
CA PHE A 157 15.94 -13.79 5.67
C PHE A 157 16.44 -14.86 6.65
N GLU A 158 17.75 -15.04 6.76
CA GLU A 158 18.37 -15.98 7.72
C GLU A 158 18.04 -15.61 9.16
N MET A 159 18.19 -14.33 9.52
CA MET A 159 17.80 -13.81 10.83
C MET A 159 16.31 -14.04 11.10
N GLY A 160 15.45 -13.88 10.10
CA GLY A 160 14.01 -14.13 10.23
C GLY A 160 13.67 -15.58 10.49
N MET A 161 14.44 -16.52 9.91
CA MET A 161 14.29 -17.95 10.18
C MET A 161 14.80 -18.35 11.57
N GLN A 162 15.80 -17.64 12.09
CA GLN A 162 16.33 -17.83 13.43
C GLN A 162 15.44 -17.18 14.50
N ASN A 163 14.76 -16.08 14.18
CA ASN A 163 13.99 -15.25 15.11
C ASN A 163 12.54 -14.98 14.62
N PRO A 164 11.76 -16.03 14.31
CA PRO A 164 10.43 -15.86 13.71
C PRO A 164 9.47 -15.08 14.61
N GLU A 165 9.59 -15.20 15.93
CA GLU A 165 8.73 -14.48 16.88
C GLU A 165 9.02 -12.97 16.88
N SER A 166 10.29 -12.56 17.01
CA SER A 166 10.68 -11.15 16.97
C SER A 166 10.32 -10.50 15.63
N PHE A 167 10.50 -11.23 14.52
CA PHE A 167 10.12 -10.77 13.19
C PHE A 167 8.61 -10.58 13.04
N ALA A 168 7.81 -11.51 13.56
CA ALA A 168 6.35 -11.42 13.56
C ALA A 168 5.87 -10.26 14.45
N ARG A 169 6.44 -10.09 15.65
CA ARG A 169 6.10 -8.99 16.57
C ARG A 169 6.44 -7.63 15.97
N ALA A 170 7.61 -7.48 15.36
CA ALA A 170 8.01 -6.24 14.68
C ALA A 170 7.09 -5.92 13.49
N TRP A 171 6.76 -6.92 12.67
CA TRP A 171 5.80 -6.75 11.57
C TRP A 171 4.43 -6.32 12.08
N CYS A 172 3.91 -6.98 13.12
CA CYS A 172 2.63 -6.61 13.73
C CYS A 172 2.67 -5.17 14.24
N ALA A 173 3.72 -4.78 14.96
CA ALA A 173 3.84 -3.44 15.53
C ALA A 173 3.92 -2.36 14.46
N GLN A 174 4.71 -2.56 13.39
CA GLN A 174 4.88 -1.54 12.37
C GLN A 174 3.68 -1.43 11.43
N THR A 175 3.00 -2.55 11.17
CA THR A 175 1.87 -2.60 10.24
C THR A 175 0.51 -2.46 10.92
N GLU A 176 0.47 -2.40 12.25
CA GLU A 176 -0.74 -2.42 13.06
C GLU A 176 -1.82 -1.49 12.51
N ALA A 177 -1.44 -0.24 12.20
CA ALA A 177 -2.41 0.76 11.77
C ALA A 177 -3.13 0.40 10.46
N PHE A 178 -2.54 -0.44 9.61
CA PHE A 178 -3.14 -0.84 8.33
C PHE A 178 -4.22 -1.92 8.46
N TRP A 179 -4.36 -2.56 9.62
CA TRP A 179 -5.34 -3.63 9.82
C TRP A 179 -6.05 -3.59 11.18
N ASN A 180 -5.52 -2.89 12.18
CA ASN A 180 -6.21 -2.65 13.45
C ASN A 180 -7.27 -1.56 13.28
N ILE A 181 -8.48 -1.83 13.74
CA ILE A 181 -9.61 -0.90 13.68
C ILE A 181 -9.40 0.26 14.67
N ASP A 182 -8.78 0.00 15.82
CA ASP A 182 -8.71 0.93 16.95
C ASP A 182 -7.58 1.96 16.83
N THR A 183 -6.98 2.08 15.64
CA THR A 183 -5.90 3.04 15.36
C THR A 183 -6.34 4.11 14.36
N ALA A 184 -6.02 5.37 14.65
CA ALA A 184 -6.15 6.48 13.72
C ALA A 184 -4.88 7.36 13.77
N THR A 185 -4.14 7.43 12.67
CA THR A 185 -2.85 8.13 12.57
C THR A 185 -2.96 9.30 11.60
N TRP A 186 -3.48 10.42 12.08
CA TRP A 186 -3.73 11.63 11.27
C TRP A 186 -2.82 12.77 11.70
N TYR A 187 -2.02 13.25 10.76
CA TYR A 187 -1.19 14.44 10.93
C TYR A 187 -1.85 15.61 10.19
N ALA A 188 -2.56 16.46 10.93
CA ALA A 188 -3.25 17.60 10.34
C ALA A 188 -2.32 18.81 10.16
N CYS A 189 -1.56 19.14 11.20
CA CYS A 189 -0.63 20.28 11.24
C CYS A 189 0.67 19.97 11.97
N GLU A 190 0.98 18.70 12.25
CA GLU A 190 2.23 18.34 12.92
C GLU A 190 3.44 18.58 12.00
N PRO A 191 4.58 19.02 12.56
CA PRO A 191 5.78 19.24 11.79
C PRO A 191 6.32 17.92 11.22
N GLY A 192 6.88 17.99 10.01
CA GLY A 192 7.66 16.88 9.46
C GLY A 192 8.98 16.68 10.21
N TYR A 193 9.69 15.59 9.89
CA TYR A 193 11.04 15.37 10.41
C TYR A 193 12.00 16.46 9.90
N PRO A 194 12.98 16.88 10.72
CA PRO A 194 14.02 17.80 10.26
C PRO A 194 14.82 17.13 9.15
N VAL A 195 14.89 17.78 8.00
CA VAL A 195 15.78 17.41 6.90
C VAL A 195 16.94 18.40 6.94
N ASP A 196 18.18 17.89 6.95
CA ASP A 196 19.42 18.69 6.88
C ASP A 196 19.70 19.64 8.06
N GLY A 197 19.25 19.30 9.27
CA GLY A 197 19.59 20.08 10.48
C GLY A 197 18.99 21.50 10.52
N GLU A 198 18.12 21.85 9.58
CA GLU A 198 17.39 23.11 9.61
C GLU A 198 16.20 23.00 10.57
N GLU A 199 16.39 23.53 11.78
CA GLU A 199 15.38 23.62 12.85
C GLU A 199 14.15 24.49 12.50
N ASN A 200 13.92 24.91 11.25
CA ASN A 200 12.95 25.97 10.94
C ASN A 200 11.90 25.63 9.85
N TYR A 201 11.65 24.36 9.56
CA TYR A 201 10.54 23.98 8.64
C TYR A 201 9.15 23.95 9.32
N TYR A 202 8.99 24.64 10.45
CA TYR A 202 7.78 24.60 11.30
C TYR A 202 6.60 25.43 10.79
N GLN A 203 6.69 26.11 9.65
CA GLN A 203 5.57 26.93 9.17
C GLN A 203 4.65 26.12 8.29
N ASN A 204 3.52 25.70 8.86
CA ASN A 204 2.38 25.30 8.06
C ASN A 204 2.01 26.51 7.18
N LYS A 205 2.10 26.35 5.86
CA LYS A 205 1.83 27.46 4.91
C LYS A 205 0.38 27.96 4.98
N LEU A 206 -0.49 27.23 5.68
CA LEU A 206 -1.85 27.64 5.99
C LEU A 206 -1.96 28.47 7.26
N ASP A 207 -0.93 28.58 8.10
CA ASP A 207 -0.94 29.36 9.34
C ASP A 207 -1.45 30.81 9.16
N PRO A 208 -1.13 31.54 8.06
CA PRO A 208 -1.68 32.87 7.84
C PRO A 208 -3.19 32.91 7.58
N TYR A 209 -3.80 31.78 7.25
CA TYR A 209 -5.18 31.65 6.81
C TYR A 209 -6.05 30.85 7.78
N VAL A 210 -5.45 29.89 8.49
CA VAL A 210 -6.14 29.00 9.44
C VAL A 210 -5.18 28.63 10.57
N GLU A 211 -5.63 28.80 11.81
CA GLU A 211 -4.87 28.39 12.98
C GLU A 211 -4.72 26.85 13.03
N ALA A 212 -3.49 26.38 13.19
CA ALA A 212 -3.17 24.94 13.27
C ALA A 212 -3.97 24.21 14.36
N GLU A 213 -4.22 24.87 15.50
CA GLU A 213 -5.03 24.32 16.59
C GLU A 213 -6.50 24.12 16.18
N SER A 214 -7.06 25.08 15.44
CA SER A 214 -8.43 24.99 14.90
C SER A 214 -8.57 23.82 13.92
N VAL A 215 -7.59 23.65 13.01
CA VAL A 215 -7.56 22.51 12.08
C VAL A 215 -7.44 21.19 12.84
N SER A 216 -6.51 21.10 13.79
CA SER A 216 -6.28 19.88 14.57
C SER A 216 -7.52 19.51 15.40
N THR A 217 -8.18 20.50 16.00
CA THR A 217 -9.44 20.31 16.73
C THR A 217 -10.55 19.81 15.83
N ALA A 218 -10.74 20.41 14.65
CA ALA A 218 -11.75 19.98 13.69
C ALA A 218 -11.49 18.56 13.16
N THR A 219 -10.22 18.22 12.90
CA THR A 219 -9.80 16.87 12.50
C THR A 219 -10.10 15.86 13.61
N ASN A 220 -9.70 16.15 14.85
CA ASN A 220 -9.93 15.26 15.99
C ASN A 220 -11.42 15.06 16.28
N LEU A 221 -12.24 16.10 16.14
CA LEU A 221 -13.70 15.99 16.24
C LEU A 221 -14.25 15.08 15.14
N SER A 222 -13.78 15.25 13.90
CA SER A 222 -14.21 14.42 12.76
C SER A 222 -13.83 12.96 12.95
N ILE A 223 -12.60 12.69 13.40
CA ILE A 223 -12.13 11.34 13.75
C ILE A 223 -13.01 10.76 14.85
N SER A 224 -13.31 11.52 15.91
CA SER A 224 -14.11 11.02 17.03
C SER A 224 -15.56 10.70 16.63
N MET A 225 -16.16 11.52 15.77
CA MET A 225 -17.55 11.33 15.32
C MET A 225 -17.69 10.19 14.30
N PHE A 226 -16.67 9.97 13.47
CA PHE A 226 -16.72 9.05 12.34
C PHE A 226 -15.57 8.05 12.36
N PHE A 227 -15.13 7.62 13.55
CA PHE A 227 -13.90 6.87 13.76
C PHE A 227 -13.67 5.71 12.78
N PRO A 228 -14.66 4.85 12.46
CA PRO A 228 -14.45 3.78 11.48
C PRO A 228 -14.08 4.25 10.07
N LEU A 229 -14.44 5.49 9.68
CA LEU A 229 -14.04 6.06 8.39
C LEU A 229 -12.63 6.64 8.43
N PHE A 230 -12.15 7.03 9.61
CA PHE A 230 -10.83 7.62 9.84
C PHE A 230 -9.79 6.59 10.32
N SER A 231 -10.20 5.33 10.45
CA SER A 231 -9.35 4.18 10.77
C SER A 231 -8.90 3.48 9.48
N MET A 232 -7.58 3.40 9.28
CA MET A 232 -7.00 2.69 8.12
C MET A 232 -7.37 1.20 8.11
N GLY A 233 -7.30 0.54 9.26
CA GLY A 233 -7.72 -0.86 9.40
C GLY A 233 -9.20 -1.05 9.06
N SER A 234 -10.08 -0.16 9.51
CA SER A 234 -11.51 -0.23 9.14
C SER A 234 -11.75 -0.15 7.64
N LEU A 235 -11.06 0.75 6.93
CA LEU A 235 -11.14 0.88 5.47
C LEU A 235 -10.64 -0.39 4.76
N ALA A 236 -9.55 -0.98 5.26
CA ALA A 236 -9.04 -2.25 4.77
C ALA A 236 -10.07 -3.37 4.95
N TRP A 237 -10.63 -3.52 6.16
CA TRP A 237 -11.65 -4.53 6.43
C TRP A 237 -12.91 -4.34 5.61
N ILE A 238 -13.42 -3.12 5.45
CA ILE A 238 -14.57 -2.84 4.55
C ILE A 238 -14.25 -3.34 3.15
N THR A 239 -13.07 -3.01 2.61
CA THR A 239 -12.65 -3.44 1.26
C THR A 239 -12.58 -4.97 1.16
N LEU A 240 -11.98 -5.64 2.15
CA LEU A 240 -11.86 -7.10 2.21
C LEU A 240 -13.21 -7.80 2.38
N PHE A 241 -14.14 -7.23 3.16
CA PHE A 241 -15.49 -7.76 3.30
C PHE A 241 -16.27 -7.65 1.99
N ILE A 242 -16.16 -6.52 1.28
CA ILE A 242 -16.78 -6.38 -0.04
C ILE A 242 -16.19 -7.42 -1.01
N LEU A 243 -14.87 -7.60 -1.00
CA LEU A 243 -14.21 -8.64 -1.80
C LEU A 243 -14.75 -10.03 -1.47
N LEU A 244 -14.81 -10.38 -0.18
CA LEU A 244 -15.33 -11.67 0.27
C LEU A 244 -16.77 -11.89 -0.19
N ILE A 245 -17.65 -10.90 -0.03
CA ILE A 245 -19.05 -10.97 -0.49
C ILE A 245 -19.11 -11.23 -2.00
N LYS A 246 -18.30 -10.54 -2.80
CA LYS A 246 -18.28 -10.73 -4.26
C LYS A 246 -17.74 -12.10 -4.66
N LEU A 247 -16.71 -12.61 -3.98
CA LEU A 247 -16.18 -13.95 -4.21
C LEU A 247 -17.21 -15.03 -3.84
N LEU A 248 -17.87 -14.90 -2.68
CA LEU A 248 -18.93 -15.83 -2.23
C LEU A 248 -20.16 -15.79 -3.15
N SER A 249 -20.49 -14.62 -3.69
CA SER A 249 -21.55 -14.42 -4.67
C SER A 249 -21.17 -14.87 -6.09
N LYS A 250 -19.93 -15.36 -6.29
CA LYS A 250 -19.34 -15.71 -7.60
C LYS A 250 -19.36 -14.56 -8.61
N ASP A 251 -19.42 -13.32 -8.13
CA ASP A 251 -19.31 -12.11 -8.92
C ASP A 251 -17.84 -11.74 -9.10
N PHE A 252 -17.14 -12.56 -9.88
CA PHE A 252 -15.70 -12.39 -10.11
C PHE A 252 -15.36 -11.10 -10.86
N LYS A 253 -16.33 -10.49 -11.57
CA LYS A 253 -16.13 -9.22 -12.27
C LYS A 253 -16.00 -8.08 -11.27
N SER A 254 -16.97 -7.96 -10.36
CA SER A 254 -16.92 -6.97 -9.28
C SER A 254 -15.76 -7.21 -8.33
N ALA A 255 -15.44 -8.48 -8.05
CA ALA A 255 -14.25 -8.85 -7.28
C ALA A 255 -12.96 -8.36 -7.95
N ALA A 256 -12.83 -8.52 -9.27
CA ALA A 256 -11.68 -8.04 -10.03
C ALA A 256 -11.52 -6.52 -9.97
N CYS A 257 -12.62 -5.75 -9.90
CA CYS A 257 -12.58 -4.30 -9.72
C CYS A 257 -12.00 -3.85 -8.37
N LEU A 258 -11.94 -4.73 -7.35
CA LEU A 258 -11.38 -4.44 -6.04
C LEU A 258 -9.85 -4.65 -5.98
N THR A 259 -9.28 -5.36 -6.97
CA THR A 259 -7.85 -5.67 -7.05
C THR A 259 -6.92 -4.48 -6.81
N PRO A 260 -7.06 -3.31 -7.47
CA PRO A 260 -6.15 -2.20 -7.22
C PRO A 260 -6.17 -1.72 -5.77
N PHE A 261 -7.33 -1.72 -5.09
CA PHE A 261 -7.45 -1.29 -3.69
C PHE A 261 -6.79 -2.28 -2.75
N VAL A 262 -7.05 -3.58 -2.96
CA VAL A 262 -6.46 -4.66 -2.14
C VAL A 262 -4.95 -4.71 -2.34
N THR A 263 -4.46 -4.57 -3.58
CA THR A 263 -3.03 -4.53 -3.85
C THR A 263 -2.36 -3.32 -3.21
N LEU A 264 -2.95 -2.12 -3.32
CA LEU A 264 -2.40 -0.93 -2.67
C LEU A 264 -2.29 -1.12 -1.15
N TRP A 265 -3.34 -1.63 -0.51
CA TRP A 265 -3.30 -1.96 0.92
C TRP A 265 -2.22 -3.01 1.24
N ALA A 266 -2.18 -4.11 0.48
CA ALA A 266 -1.23 -5.20 0.71
C ALA A 266 0.24 -4.76 0.57
N THR A 267 0.54 -3.79 -0.31
CA THR A 267 1.93 -3.27 -0.43
C THR A 267 2.42 -2.62 0.86
N TYR A 268 1.54 -1.99 1.64
CA TYR A 268 1.92 -1.42 2.94
C TYR A 268 2.14 -2.49 4.01
N LEU A 269 1.54 -3.67 3.89
CA LEU A 269 1.88 -4.80 4.78
C LEU A 269 3.29 -5.36 4.51
N VAL A 270 3.85 -5.13 3.32
CA VAL A 270 5.18 -5.65 2.95
C VAL A 270 6.27 -4.61 3.18
N ALA A 271 5.98 -3.35 2.83
CA ALA A 271 6.97 -2.27 2.81
C ALA A 271 6.37 -0.98 3.38
N ALA A 272 5.72 -1.05 4.56
CA ALA A 272 5.28 0.13 5.27
C ALA A 272 6.49 1.02 5.61
N PRO A 273 6.56 2.27 5.11
CA PRO A 273 7.58 3.20 5.57
C PRO A 273 7.27 3.69 7.00
N ALA A 274 5.99 3.99 7.27
CA ALA A 274 5.46 4.44 8.56
C ALA A 274 3.94 4.21 8.61
N SER A 275 3.36 4.26 9.81
CA SER A 275 1.92 4.21 10.03
C SER A 275 1.27 5.60 9.89
N ASP A 276 0.96 6.02 8.66
CA ASP A 276 0.34 7.32 8.35
C ASP A 276 -0.92 7.15 7.48
N PHE A 277 -2.02 7.82 7.84
CA PHE A 277 -3.31 7.73 7.14
C PHE A 277 -3.22 8.04 5.65
N ARG A 278 -2.31 8.92 5.22
CA ARG A 278 -2.15 9.31 3.80
C ARG A 278 -1.89 8.12 2.88
N TYR A 279 -1.37 7.02 3.43
CA TYR A 279 -1.12 5.79 2.70
C TYR A 279 -2.41 5.08 2.28
N LEU A 280 -3.45 5.06 3.11
CA LEU A 280 -4.78 4.51 2.74
C LEU A 280 -5.84 5.56 2.37
N LEU A 281 -5.43 6.83 2.19
CA LEU A 281 -6.30 7.85 1.61
C LEU A 281 -7.01 7.40 0.30
N PRO A 282 -6.40 6.62 -0.62
CA PRO A 282 -7.11 6.08 -1.79
C PRO A 282 -8.34 5.24 -1.45
N LEU A 283 -8.29 4.43 -0.39
CA LEU A 283 -9.43 3.64 0.06
C LEU A 283 -10.50 4.55 0.64
N HIS A 284 -10.09 5.56 1.44
CA HIS A 284 -10.99 6.53 2.04
C HIS A 284 -11.79 7.32 0.99
N VAL A 285 -11.11 7.92 0.01
CA VAL A 285 -11.78 8.69 -1.07
C VAL A 285 -12.60 7.81 -2.01
N SER A 286 -12.28 6.51 -2.08
CA SER A 286 -12.99 5.54 -2.92
C SER A 286 -14.15 4.86 -2.21
N LEU A 287 -14.45 5.20 -0.95
CA LEU A 287 -15.57 4.61 -0.21
C LEU A 287 -16.90 4.61 -0.98
N PRO A 288 -17.34 5.72 -1.63
CA PRO A 288 -18.57 5.69 -2.42
C PRO A 288 -18.54 4.65 -3.54
N LEU A 289 -17.39 4.51 -4.22
CA LEU A 289 -17.20 3.50 -5.26
C LEU A 289 -17.20 2.08 -4.70
N LEU A 290 -16.54 1.84 -3.56
CA LEU A 290 -16.53 0.55 -2.88
C LEU A 290 -17.95 0.13 -2.49
N LEU A 291 -18.75 1.06 -1.96
CA LEU A 291 -20.16 0.81 -1.63
C LEU A 291 -21.03 0.56 -2.88
N LEU A 292 -20.77 1.28 -3.98
CA LEU A 292 -21.43 1.01 -5.27
C LEU A 292 -21.10 -0.39 -5.78
N ILE A 293 -19.84 -0.82 -5.68
CA ILE A 293 -19.42 -2.18 -6.02
C ILE A 293 -20.18 -3.17 -5.14
N LEU A 294 -20.25 -2.95 -3.82
CA LEU A 294 -21.00 -3.82 -2.90
C LEU A 294 -22.45 -4.04 -3.35
N VAL A 295 -23.20 -2.96 -3.63
CA VAL A 295 -24.63 -3.06 -3.98
C VAL A 295 -24.88 -3.48 -5.42
N SER A 296 -23.92 -3.29 -6.33
CA SER A 296 -24.06 -3.73 -7.72
C SER A 296 -24.22 -5.25 -7.80
N SER A 297 -25.37 -5.71 -8.29
CA SER A 297 -25.58 -7.12 -8.58
C SER A 297 -25.10 -7.42 -10.00
N SER A 298 -24.05 -8.22 -10.16
CA SER A 298 -23.91 -9.01 -11.39
C SER A 298 -25.05 -10.02 -11.39
N GLY A 299 -26.04 -9.84 -12.27
CA GLY A 299 -27.28 -10.61 -12.32
C GLY A 299 -27.10 -12.12 -12.36
N VAL A 300 -26.89 -12.75 -11.21
CA VAL A 300 -27.23 -14.13 -10.95
C VAL A 300 -28.71 -14.08 -10.56
N PRO A 301 -29.64 -14.59 -11.39
CA PRO A 301 -31.02 -14.70 -10.96
C PRO A 301 -30.99 -15.56 -9.69
N MET A 302 -31.38 -14.94 -8.57
CA MET A 302 -31.75 -15.67 -7.37
C MET A 302 -32.81 -16.65 -7.84
N GLN A 303 -32.48 -17.95 -7.91
CA GLN A 303 -33.46 -18.98 -8.20
C GLN A 303 -34.46 -18.89 -7.05
N THR A 304 -35.54 -18.15 -7.26
CA THR A 304 -36.67 -18.11 -6.37
C THR A 304 -37.19 -19.54 -6.30
N GLU A 305 -37.16 -20.10 -5.10
CA GLU A 305 -37.68 -21.42 -4.78
C GLU A 305 -39.14 -21.52 -5.26
N SER A 306 -39.37 -22.14 -6.43
CA SER A 306 -40.73 -22.53 -6.86
C SER A 306 -41.01 -24.02 -6.65
N ASN A 307 -40.17 -24.73 -5.88
CA ASN A 307 -40.32 -26.17 -5.67
C ASN A 307 -41.19 -26.57 -4.47
N TYR A 308 -41.78 -25.63 -3.72
CA TYR A 308 -42.63 -25.97 -2.57
C TYR A 308 -44.11 -26.21 -2.90
N THR A 309 -44.58 -26.01 -4.14
CA THR A 309 -46.00 -26.23 -4.50
C THR A 309 -46.29 -27.53 -5.26
N LYS A 310 -45.30 -28.41 -5.48
CA LYS A 310 -45.53 -29.68 -6.21
C LYS A 310 -45.59 -30.95 -5.36
N ALA A 311 -45.50 -30.84 -4.04
CA ALA A 311 -45.58 -31.99 -3.12
C ALA A 311 -46.91 -32.11 -2.36
N ALA A 312 -47.90 -31.26 -2.65
CA ALA A 312 -49.20 -31.28 -1.98
C ALA A 312 -50.32 -31.96 -2.79
N ASP A 313 -50.06 -32.34 -4.05
CA ASP A 313 -51.05 -32.94 -4.97
C ASP A 313 -50.67 -34.37 -5.43
N SER A 314 -49.94 -35.13 -4.61
CA SER A 314 -49.65 -36.56 -4.87
C SER A 314 -50.06 -37.46 -3.71
#